data_AF-A0A3A3EFW7-F1
#
_entry.id   AF-A0A3A3EFW7-F1
#
_cell.length_a   1.000
_cell.length_b   1.000
_cell.length_c   1.000
_cell.angle_alpha   90.00
_cell.angle_beta   90.00
_cell.angle_gamma   90.00
#
_symmetry.space_group_name_H-M   'P 1'
#
loop_
_entity.id
_entity.type
_entity.pdbx_description
1 polymer ?
#
loop_
_entity_poly.entity_id
_entity_poly.type
_entity_poly.pdbx_seq_one_letter_code
_entity_poly.pdbx_strand_id
1 'polypeptide(L)'
;MLMNKRVQGFTLVELMVALAAGAFLLAGVSLSYSAIKSTIEVSKELENAQEVIRYTSKVFNRSIKQTQLTPTISADKSTITITQPSGVIACDGSATTAQVVEVYSLNGSNLMCSLDGAASERLLTGIETLSFSIVGELVTVSVKPNDLPAQFGNGINIDIALTNTILVKAYGAGGV
;
A
#
# COMPACT_ATOMS: atom_id res chain seq x y z
N MET A 1 5.39 21.83 -73.60
CA MET A 1 5.78 20.42 -73.37
C MET A 1 5.05 19.94 -72.12
N LEU A 2 3.96 19.19 -72.26
CA LEU A 2 3.21 18.63 -71.12
C LEU A 2 3.29 17.10 -71.20
N MET A 3 4.04 16.53 -70.26
CA MET A 3 4.31 15.11 -70.15
C MET A 3 3.04 14.40 -69.64
N ASN A 4 2.36 13.66 -70.51
CA ASN A 4 1.19 12.86 -70.14
C ASN A 4 1.66 11.59 -69.39
N LYS A 5 1.61 11.60 -68.05
CA LYS A 5 1.94 10.43 -67.22
C LYS A 5 0.86 9.36 -67.39
N ARG A 6 1.23 8.19 -67.91
CA ARG A 6 0.37 7.00 -67.90
C ARG A 6 0.20 6.52 -66.45
N VAL A 7 -1.03 6.52 -65.95
CA VAL A 7 -1.37 5.92 -64.66
C VAL A 7 -1.50 4.41 -64.89
N GLN A 8 -0.60 3.61 -64.32
CA GLN A 8 -0.74 2.16 -64.28
C GLN A 8 -1.64 1.78 -63.09
N GLY A 9 -2.66 0.96 -63.33
CA GLY A 9 -3.55 0.43 -62.29
C GLY A 9 -2.97 -0.79 -61.58
N PHE A 10 -3.44 -1.07 -60.36
CA PHE A 10 -3.05 -2.25 -59.59
C PHE A 10 -3.88 -3.47 -59.98
N THR A 11 -3.26 -4.64 -59.94
CA THR A 11 -3.96 -5.92 -60.11
C THR A 11 -4.70 -6.33 -58.84
N LEU A 12 -5.73 -7.15 -59.00
CA LEU A 12 -6.54 -7.65 -57.88
C LEU A 12 -5.70 -8.47 -56.88
N VAL A 13 -4.69 -9.19 -57.39
CA VAL A 13 -3.75 -9.97 -56.58
C VAL A 13 -2.85 -9.06 -55.73
N GLU A 14 -2.31 -7.98 -56.31
CA GLU A 14 -1.49 -7.01 -55.56
C GLU A 14 -2.28 -6.35 -54.43
N LEU A 15 -3.55 -6.03 -54.66
CA LEU A 15 -4.43 -5.45 -53.65
C LEU A 15 -4.75 -6.44 -52.52
N MET A 16 -4.94 -7.72 -52.85
CA MET A 16 -5.14 -8.77 -51.84
C MET A 16 -3.87 -9.02 -51.01
N VAL A 17 -2.69 -9.04 -51.63
CA VAL A 17 -1.41 -9.19 -50.93
C VAL A 17 -1.17 -7.99 -50.01
N ALA A 18 -1.42 -6.77 -50.48
CA ALA A 18 -1.29 -5.56 -49.65
C ALA A 18 -2.26 -5.59 -48.44
N LEU A 19 -3.50 -6.02 -48.64
CA LEU A 19 -4.48 -6.16 -47.57
C LEU A 19 -4.06 -7.23 -46.56
N ALA A 20 -3.60 -8.40 -47.04
CA ALA A 20 -3.11 -9.46 -46.17
C ALA A 20 -1.90 -9.02 -45.34
N ALA A 21 -0.94 -8.32 -45.94
CA ALA A 21 0.21 -7.75 -45.24
C ALA A 21 -0.22 -6.69 -44.22
N GLY A 22 -1.15 -5.80 -44.59
CA GLY A 22 -1.70 -4.79 -43.67
C GLY A 22 -2.42 -5.41 -42.47
N ALA A 23 -3.25 -6.42 -42.70
CA ALA A 23 -3.96 -7.13 -41.64
C ALA A 23 -2.99 -7.84 -40.68
N PHE A 24 -1.93 -8.47 -41.21
CA PHE A 24 -0.90 -9.11 -40.40
C PHE A 24 -0.15 -8.10 -39.51
N LEU A 25 0.23 -6.94 -40.07
CA LEU A 25 0.88 -5.88 -39.30
C LEU A 25 -0.03 -5.32 -38.20
N LEU A 26 -1.30 -5.07 -38.51
CA LEU A 26 -2.27 -4.59 -37.53
C LEU A 26 -2.47 -5.61 -36.40
N ALA A 27 -2.59 -6.90 -36.71
CA ALA A 27 -2.70 -7.96 -35.72
C ALA A 27 -1.48 -7.99 -34.79
N GLY A 28 -0.26 -7.86 -35.33
CA GLY A 28 0.97 -7.80 -34.54
C GLY A 28 1.02 -6.60 -33.60
N VAL A 29 0.60 -5.42 -34.07
CA VAL A 29 0.52 -4.20 -33.26
C VAL A 29 -0.53 -4.34 -32.15
N SER A 30 -1.71 -4.91 -32.45
CA SER A 30 -2.76 -5.13 -31.44
C SER A 30 -2.32 -6.06 -30.31
N LEU A 31 -1.64 -7.17 -30.64
CA LEU A 31 -1.12 -8.11 -29.63
C LEU A 31 -0.05 -7.44 -28.75
N SER A 32 0.86 -6.69 -29.37
CA SER A 32 1.91 -5.95 -28.66
C SER A 32 1.31 -4.90 -27.72
N TYR A 33 0.32 -4.14 -28.20
CA TYR A 33 -0.38 -3.15 -27.40
C TYR A 33 -1.10 -3.79 -26.21
N SER A 34 -1.77 -4.93 -26.41
CA SER A 34 -2.44 -5.65 -25.33
C SER A 34 -1.47 -6.10 -24.23
N ALA A 35 -0.31 -6.63 -24.62
CA ALA A 35 0.73 -7.05 -23.67
C ALA A 35 1.30 -5.86 -22.89
N ILE A 36 1.56 -4.74 -23.57
CA ILE A 36 2.03 -3.51 -22.93
C ILE A 36 1.00 -2.98 -21.95
N LYS A 37 -0.29 -2.92 -22.36
CA LYS A 37 -1.37 -2.45 -21.51
C LYS A 37 -1.49 -3.30 -20.23
N SER A 38 -1.47 -4.62 -20.37
CA SER A 38 -1.50 -5.53 -19.22
C SER A 38 -0.31 -5.30 -18.27
N THR A 39 0.89 -5.08 -18.82
CA THR A 39 2.08 -4.77 -18.01
C THR A 39 1.93 -3.45 -17.26
N ILE A 40 1.37 -2.43 -17.89
CA ILE A 40 1.11 -1.12 -17.27
C ILE A 40 0.09 -1.24 -16.13
N GLU A 41 -0.97 -2.01 -16.32
CA GLU A 41 -2.00 -2.22 -15.28
C GLU A 41 -1.39 -2.89 -14.05
N VAL A 42 -0.67 -4.01 -14.23
CA VAL A 42 0.04 -4.69 -13.12
C VAL A 42 1.06 -3.77 -12.45
N SER A 43 1.78 -2.95 -13.21
CA SER A 43 2.75 -1.99 -12.64
C SER A 43 2.08 -0.97 -11.72
N LYS A 44 0.90 -0.47 -12.12
CA LYS A 44 0.13 0.50 -11.32
C LYS A 44 -0.44 -0.12 -10.05
N GLU A 45 -0.96 -1.34 -10.14
CA GLU A 45 -1.44 -2.10 -8.97
C GLU A 45 -0.32 -2.28 -7.95
N LEU A 46 0.87 -2.68 -8.42
CA LEU A 46 2.02 -2.86 -7.56
C LEU A 46 2.56 -1.55 -6.98
N GLU A 47 2.53 -0.44 -7.73
CA GLU A 47 2.90 0.88 -7.23
C GLU A 47 1.96 1.33 -6.09
N ASN A 48 0.65 1.21 -6.29
CA ASN A 48 -0.35 1.53 -5.27
C ASN A 48 -0.19 0.64 -4.03
N ALA A 49 -0.01 -0.67 -4.22
CA ALA A 49 0.22 -1.60 -3.11
C ALA A 49 1.48 -1.26 -2.31
N GLN A 50 2.58 -0.90 -2.99
CA GLN A 50 3.81 -0.48 -2.34
C GLN A 50 3.64 0.82 -1.55
N GLU A 51 2.90 1.80 -2.07
CA GLU A 51 2.61 3.04 -1.34
C GLU A 51 1.79 2.75 -0.08
N VAL A 52 0.80 1.87 -0.17
CA VAL A 52 -0.01 1.43 0.99
C VAL A 52 0.87 0.79 2.06
N ILE A 53 1.74 -0.15 1.68
CA ILE A 53 2.67 -0.83 2.61
C ILE A 53 3.63 0.18 3.22
N ARG A 54 4.22 1.07 2.41
CA ARG A 54 5.18 2.08 2.86
C ARG A 54 4.54 3.04 3.86
N TYR A 55 3.35 3.54 3.58
CA TYR A 55 2.64 4.45 4.47
C TYR A 55 2.23 3.74 5.77
N THR A 56 1.69 2.53 5.67
CA THR A 56 1.33 1.69 6.82
C THR A 56 2.56 1.46 7.73
N SER A 57 3.68 1.07 7.13
CA SER A 57 4.95 0.91 7.85
C SER A 57 5.40 2.20 8.53
N LYS A 58 5.27 3.36 7.87
CA LYS A 58 5.63 4.67 8.44
C LYS A 58 4.76 5.02 9.65
N VAL A 59 3.44 4.85 9.55
CA VAL A 59 2.50 5.15 10.65
C VAL A 59 2.79 4.28 11.85
N PHE A 60 2.83 2.96 11.66
CA PHE A 60 3.03 2.04 12.77
C PHE A 60 4.45 2.08 13.33
N ASN A 61 5.50 2.26 12.50
CA ASN A 61 6.85 2.45 13.04
C ASN A 61 6.92 3.68 13.94
N ARG A 62 6.25 4.78 13.58
CA ARG A 62 6.21 5.98 14.41
C ARG A 62 5.54 5.67 15.75
N SER A 63 4.28 5.24 15.70
CA SER A 63 3.45 5.03 16.89
C SER A 63 4.03 3.96 17.83
N ILE A 64 4.43 2.80 17.29
CA ILE A 64 4.93 1.66 18.09
C ILE A 64 6.34 1.90 18.64
N LYS A 65 7.20 2.66 17.97
CA LYS A 65 8.53 2.98 18.51
C LYS A 65 8.49 4.08 19.55
N GLN A 66 7.48 4.95 19.53
CA GLN A 66 7.33 6.07 20.47
C GLN A 66 6.73 5.64 21.80
N THR A 67 5.83 4.65 21.80
CA THR A 67 5.15 4.21 23.02
C THR A 67 6.10 3.61 24.07
N GLN A 68 5.86 3.98 25.32
CA GLN A 68 6.56 3.46 26.50
C GLN A 68 5.80 2.30 27.16
N LEU A 69 4.57 2.03 26.71
CA LEU A 69 3.72 0.97 27.24
C LEU A 69 3.49 -0.08 26.17
N THR A 70 3.29 -1.32 26.59
CA THR A 70 2.93 -2.40 25.67
C THR A 70 1.53 -2.14 25.10
N PRO A 71 1.36 -2.08 23.75
CA PRO A 71 0.06 -1.94 23.12
C PRO A 71 -0.90 -3.07 23.48
N THR A 72 -2.18 -2.77 23.42
CA THR A 72 -3.23 -3.79 23.58
C THR A 72 -3.86 -4.09 22.22
N ILE A 73 -4.16 -5.37 21.97
CA ILE A 73 -4.79 -5.82 20.73
C ILE A 73 -6.12 -6.46 21.09
N SER A 74 -7.15 -6.10 20.32
CA SER A 74 -8.49 -6.68 20.37
C SER A 74 -8.47 -8.20 20.13
N ALA A 75 -9.43 -8.93 20.69
CA ALA A 75 -9.47 -10.40 20.60
C ALA A 75 -9.60 -10.93 19.16
N ASP A 76 -10.27 -10.18 18.29
CA ASP A 76 -10.44 -10.45 16.86
C ASP A 76 -9.25 -9.97 16.02
N LYS A 77 -8.23 -9.36 16.65
CA LYS A 77 -7.01 -8.83 16.02
C LYS A 77 -7.24 -7.68 15.03
N SER A 78 -8.42 -7.09 14.99
CA SER A 78 -8.79 -6.05 14.01
C SER A 78 -8.37 -4.65 14.43
N THR A 79 -8.13 -4.46 15.73
CA THR A 79 -7.85 -3.18 16.37
C THR A 79 -6.63 -3.28 17.28
N ILE A 80 -5.76 -2.27 17.22
CA ILE A 80 -4.64 -2.05 18.15
C ILE A 80 -4.78 -0.70 18.84
N THR A 81 -4.56 -0.70 20.15
CA THR A 81 -4.59 0.49 21.00
C THR A 81 -3.19 0.77 21.53
N ILE A 82 -2.70 1.98 21.27
CA ILE A 82 -1.34 2.41 21.57
C ILE A 82 -1.41 3.69 22.41
N THR A 83 -0.79 3.68 23.59
CA THR A 83 -0.71 4.85 24.46
C THR A 83 0.57 5.63 24.16
N GLN A 84 0.43 6.90 23.78
CA GLN A 84 1.56 7.78 23.49
C GLN A 84 1.88 8.68 24.69
N PRO A 85 3.17 8.88 25.05
CA PRO A 85 3.56 9.88 26.03
C PRO A 85 3.35 11.30 25.48
N SER A 86 3.50 12.33 26.32
CA SER A 86 3.52 13.71 25.84
C SER A 86 4.80 14.02 25.04
N GLY A 87 4.72 15.02 24.16
CA GLY A 87 5.85 15.51 23.37
C GLY A 87 6.15 14.70 22.11
N VAL A 88 5.29 13.75 21.73
CA VAL A 88 5.41 12.97 20.49
C VAL A 88 4.32 13.33 19.48
N ILE A 89 4.49 12.90 18.24
CA ILE A 89 3.53 13.14 17.16
C ILE A 89 2.48 12.05 17.13
N ALA A 90 1.23 12.43 17.39
CA ALA A 90 0.06 11.55 17.37
C ALA A 90 -0.32 11.09 15.95
N CYS A 91 -1.33 10.24 15.84
CA CYS A 91 -1.74 9.62 14.60
C CYS A 91 -2.29 10.60 13.56
N ASP A 92 -2.93 11.67 14.02
CA ASP A 92 -3.44 12.82 13.24
C ASP A 92 -2.33 13.79 12.79
N GLY A 93 -1.09 13.60 13.29
CA GLY A 93 0.05 14.46 13.01
C GLY A 93 0.20 15.64 13.97
N SER A 94 -0.66 15.78 14.99
CA SER A 94 -0.53 16.80 16.02
C SER A 94 0.54 16.42 17.06
N ALA A 95 1.13 17.43 17.70
CA ALA A 95 2.06 17.20 18.82
C ALA A 95 1.25 17.04 20.12
N THR A 96 1.50 15.95 20.82
CA THR A 96 0.83 15.62 22.08
C THR A 96 1.35 16.52 23.21
N THR A 97 0.44 17.14 23.97
CA THR A 97 0.78 17.96 25.15
C THR A 97 0.61 17.18 26.46
N ALA A 98 -0.15 16.10 26.42
CA ALA A 98 -0.37 15.14 27.49
C ALA A 98 -0.26 13.71 26.92
N GLN A 99 -0.34 12.70 27.78
CA GLN A 99 -0.49 11.32 27.33
C GLN A 99 -1.82 11.17 26.59
N VAL A 100 -1.81 10.50 25.44
CA VAL A 100 -2.99 10.24 24.61
C VAL A 100 -3.08 8.77 24.22
N VAL A 101 -4.27 8.31 23.87
CA VAL A 101 -4.54 6.95 23.40
C VAL A 101 -4.91 6.98 21.92
N GLU A 102 -4.13 6.28 21.11
CA GLU A 102 -4.38 6.04 19.69
C GLU A 102 -5.06 4.69 19.50
N VAL A 103 -6.17 4.66 18.80
CA VAL A 103 -6.88 3.43 18.43
C VAL A 103 -6.89 3.31 16.91
N TYR A 104 -6.19 2.30 16.39
CA TYR A 104 -6.12 2.02 14.96
C TYR A 104 -7.03 0.86 14.58
N SER A 105 -7.80 1.04 13.52
CA SER A 105 -8.71 0.03 12.99
C SER A 105 -8.88 0.16 11.48
N LEU A 106 -9.40 -0.89 10.85
CA LEU A 106 -9.82 -0.87 9.44
C LEU A 106 -11.32 -0.62 9.34
N ASN A 107 -11.73 0.38 8.58
CA ASN A 107 -13.14 0.62 8.24
C ASN A 107 -13.32 0.60 6.71
N GLY A 108 -13.92 -0.46 6.19
CA GLY A 108 -13.94 -0.73 4.76
C GLY A 108 -12.50 -0.90 4.25
N SER A 109 -12.08 -0.04 3.31
CA SER A 109 -10.71 -0.06 2.78
C SER A 109 -9.80 1.02 3.40
N ASN A 110 -10.23 1.62 4.51
CA ASN A 110 -9.57 2.78 5.09
C ASN A 110 -8.93 2.45 6.44
N LEU A 111 -7.65 2.78 6.58
CA LEU A 111 -7.00 2.81 7.88
C LEU A 111 -7.50 4.03 8.65
N MET A 112 -8.12 3.77 9.78
CA MET A 112 -8.69 4.78 10.66
C MET A 112 -7.84 4.91 11.92
N CYS A 113 -7.76 6.13 12.46
CA CYS A 113 -7.26 6.38 13.80
C CYS A 113 -8.23 7.23 14.61
N SER A 114 -8.48 6.84 15.87
CA SER A 114 -9.16 7.65 16.86
C SER A 114 -8.16 8.06 17.96
N LEU A 115 -8.23 9.32 18.38
CA LEU A 115 -7.45 9.86 19.51
C LEU A 115 -8.38 10.06 20.70
N ASP A 116 -8.07 9.44 21.83
CA ASP A 116 -8.81 9.56 23.10
C ASP A 116 -10.33 9.34 22.96
N GLY A 117 -10.72 8.47 22.02
CA GLY A 117 -12.14 8.17 21.74
C GLY A 117 -12.86 9.24 20.90
N ALA A 118 -12.15 10.21 20.33
CA ALA A 118 -12.69 11.16 19.37
C ALA A 118 -13.11 10.48 18.05
N ALA A 119 -13.81 11.23 17.18
CA ALA A 119 -14.20 10.74 15.86
C ALA A 119 -12.97 10.25 15.07
N SER A 120 -13.08 9.06 14.47
CA SER A 120 -11.95 8.46 13.77
C SER A 120 -11.63 9.21 12.47
N GLU A 121 -10.36 9.50 12.26
CA GLU A 121 -9.83 10.12 11.05
C GLU A 121 -9.24 9.07 10.11
N ARG A 122 -9.39 9.30 8.80
CA ARG A 122 -8.85 8.41 7.77
C ARG A 122 -7.39 8.77 7.48
N LEU A 123 -6.48 7.83 7.71
CA LEU A 123 -5.05 8.01 7.45
C LEU A 123 -4.65 7.58 6.03
N LEU A 124 -5.19 6.46 5.56
CA LEU A 124 -4.84 5.85 4.28
C LEU A 124 -6.06 5.08 3.73
N THR A 125 -6.09 4.89 2.41
CA THR A 125 -7.04 4.01 1.72
C THR A 125 -6.28 2.98 0.90
N GLY A 126 -6.95 1.90 0.49
CA GLY A 126 -6.36 0.87 -0.35
C GLY A 126 -5.89 -0.36 0.43
N ILE A 127 -6.43 -0.60 1.63
CA ILE A 127 -6.18 -1.81 2.41
C ILE A 127 -7.38 -2.74 2.26
N GLU A 128 -7.14 -3.99 1.93
CA GLU A 128 -8.15 -5.05 1.88
C GLU A 128 -8.31 -5.70 3.26
N THR A 129 -7.19 -6.07 3.88
CA THR A 129 -7.18 -6.67 5.23
C THR A 129 -6.06 -6.10 6.08
N LEU A 130 -6.36 -5.91 7.36
CA LEU A 130 -5.42 -5.46 8.37
C LEU A 130 -5.62 -6.28 9.64
N SER A 131 -4.55 -6.80 10.21
CA SER A 131 -4.61 -7.47 11.50
C SER A 131 -3.33 -7.26 12.30
N PHE A 132 -3.46 -7.40 13.61
CA PHE A 132 -2.38 -7.16 14.55
C PHE A 132 -2.08 -8.40 15.38
N SER A 133 -0.81 -8.61 15.69
CA SER A 133 -0.39 -9.54 16.75
C SER A 133 0.78 -8.98 17.52
N ILE A 134 0.88 -9.38 18.78
CA ILE A 134 1.99 -9.01 19.65
C ILE A 134 2.56 -10.26 20.31
N VAL A 135 3.87 -10.44 20.24
CA VAL A 135 4.60 -11.53 20.88
C VAL A 135 5.79 -10.93 21.62
N GLY A 136 5.71 -10.88 22.95
CA GLY A 136 6.71 -10.21 23.77
C GLY A 136 6.79 -8.72 23.44
N GLU A 137 7.90 -8.29 22.85
CA GLU A 137 8.19 -6.89 22.51
C GLU A 137 8.15 -6.62 21.00
N LEU A 138 7.65 -7.58 20.22
CA LEU A 138 7.48 -7.46 18.78
C LEU A 138 5.99 -7.34 18.45
N VAL A 139 5.64 -6.25 17.77
CA VAL A 139 4.31 -6.06 17.17
C VAL A 139 4.41 -6.39 15.69
N THR A 140 3.58 -7.31 15.22
CA THR A 140 3.41 -7.64 13.81
C THR A 140 2.14 -7.00 13.30
N VAL A 141 2.26 -6.17 12.27
CA VAL A 141 1.14 -5.60 11.52
C VAL A 141 1.06 -6.35 10.20
N SER A 142 0.03 -7.17 10.02
CA SER A 142 -0.25 -7.84 8.75
C SER A 142 -1.16 -6.97 7.90
N VAL A 143 -0.68 -6.54 6.74
CA VAL A 143 -1.41 -5.66 5.82
C VAL A 143 -1.49 -6.29 4.43
N LYS A 144 -2.68 -6.32 3.85
CA LYS A 144 -2.91 -6.69 2.47
C LYS A 144 -3.50 -5.49 1.74
N PRO A 145 -2.77 -4.85 0.81
CA PRO A 145 -3.34 -3.83 -0.06
C PRO A 145 -4.38 -4.41 -1.02
N ASN A 146 -5.26 -3.54 -1.52
CA ASN A 146 -6.14 -3.89 -2.65
C ASN A 146 -5.30 -4.26 -3.88
N ASP A 147 -5.81 -5.18 -4.69
CA ASP A 147 -5.22 -5.60 -5.96
C ASP A 147 -3.77 -6.09 -5.82
N LEU A 148 -3.37 -6.53 -4.62
CA LEU A 148 -2.09 -7.17 -4.41
C LEU A 148 -2.06 -8.50 -5.19
N PRO A 149 -1.08 -8.72 -6.06
CA PRO A 149 -1.02 -9.94 -6.86
C PRO A 149 -1.02 -11.21 -6.00
N ALA A 150 -1.74 -12.25 -6.45
CA ALA A 150 -2.03 -13.46 -5.67
C ALA A 150 -0.79 -14.21 -5.15
N GLN A 151 0.38 -14.04 -5.78
CA GLN A 151 1.66 -14.58 -5.32
C GLN A 151 2.09 -14.07 -3.94
N PHE A 152 1.57 -12.93 -3.48
CA PHE A 152 1.83 -12.40 -2.14
C PHE A 152 0.84 -12.93 -1.08
N GLY A 153 -0.08 -13.82 -1.46
CA GLY A 153 -0.96 -14.54 -0.54
C GLY A 153 -1.78 -13.63 0.37
N ASN A 154 -1.59 -13.78 1.68
CA ASN A 154 -2.34 -13.07 2.72
C ASN A 154 -1.83 -11.66 3.01
N GLY A 155 -0.92 -11.12 2.20
CA GLY A 155 -0.35 -9.79 2.38
C GLY A 155 1.06 -9.83 2.97
N ILE A 156 1.47 -8.70 3.53
CA ILE A 156 2.83 -8.45 4.03
C ILE A 156 2.79 -8.23 5.54
N ASN A 157 3.70 -8.89 6.25
CA ASN A 157 3.92 -8.66 7.67
C ASN A 157 4.96 -7.56 7.86
N ILE A 158 4.62 -6.58 8.70
CA ILE A 158 5.51 -5.50 9.12
C ILE A 158 5.79 -5.72 10.61
N ASP A 159 7.00 -6.19 10.89
CA ASP A 159 7.45 -6.49 12.26
C ASP A 159 8.17 -5.27 12.86
N ILE A 160 7.66 -4.79 14.00
CA ILE A 160 8.11 -3.57 14.65
C ILE A 160 8.36 -3.86 16.12
N ALA A 161 9.60 -3.67 16.56
CA ALA A 161 9.97 -3.78 17.96
C ALA A 161 9.48 -2.57 18.76
N LEU A 162 9.02 -2.80 19.99
CA LEU A 162 8.63 -1.78 20.97
C LEU A 162 9.86 -1.08 21.55
N THR A 163 10.61 -0.36 20.71
CA THR A 163 11.94 0.17 21.04
C THR A 163 11.97 0.98 22.33
N ASN A 164 11.07 1.94 22.52
CA ASN A 164 11.08 2.76 23.73
C ASN A 164 10.63 1.97 24.98
N THR A 165 9.69 1.04 24.84
CA THR A 165 9.34 0.11 25.94
C THR A 165 10.55 -0.75 26.35
N ILE A 166 11.30 -1.29 25.38
CA ILE A 166 12.52 -2.07 25.64
C ILE A 166 13.56 -1.21 26.37
N LEU A 167 13.79 0.02 25.91
CA LEU A 167 14.74 0.95 26.52
C LEU A 167 14.33 1.31 27.96
N VAL A 168 13.05 1.57 28.20
CA VAL A 168 12.52 1.84 29.55
C VAL A 168 12.70 0.62 30.45
N LYS A 169 12.50 -0.60 29.98
CA LYS A 169 12.78 -1.81 30.78
C LYS A 169 14.27 -1.98 31.07
N ALA A 170 15.13 -1.70 30.09
CA ALA A 170 16.58 -1.87 30.20
C ALA A 170 17.24 -0.83 31.13
N TYR A 171 16.77 0.43 31.09
CA TYR A 171 17.40 1.56 31.79
C TYR A 171 16.53 2.19 32.89
N GLY A 172 15.21 2.04 32.83
CA GLY A 172 14.25 2.62 33.78
C GLY A 172 14.12 1.86 35.10
N ALA A 173 14.62 0.62 35.19
CA ALA A 173 14.72 -0.13 36.45
C ALA A 173 16.01 0.18 37.26
N GLY A 174 16.84 1.13 36.80
CA GLY A 174 18.17 1.44 37.36
C GLY A 174 18.43 2.92 37.66
N GLY A 175 17.39 3.76 37.75
CA GLY A 175 17.51 5.16 38.16
C GLY A 175 17.01 5.36 39.58
N VAL A 176 17.95 5.59 40.50
CA VAL A 176 17.74 6.25 41.79
C VAL A 176 16.90 7.52 41.68
#